data_AF-A0A7I7R140-F1
#
_entry.id   AF-A0A7I7R140-F1
#
_cell.length_a   1.000
_cell.length_b   1.000
_cell.length_c   1.000
_cell.angle_alpha   90.00
_cell.angle_beta   90.00
_cell.angle_gamma   90.00
#
_symmetry.space_group_name_H-M   'P 1'
#
loop_
_entity.id
_entity.type
_entity.pdbx_description
1 polymer ?
#
loop_
_entity_poly.entity_id
_entity_poly.type
_entity_poly.pdbx_seq_one_letter_code
_entity_poly.pdbx_strand_id
1 'polypeptide(L)'
;MRPDSSLEGLAAEDRLDAVGQMGGFDDVALQKYHYERINHVHTGGNSSGIVDGAALVLVGSEKAGQSQNPTPRASWPPPPAAPTPSSC
;
A
#
# COMPACT_ATOMS: atom_id res chain seq x y z
N MET A 1 4.02 6.58 -16.80
CA MET A 1 2.58 6.93 -16.62
C MET A 1 1.81 6.31 -17.78
N ARG A 2 0.57 5.84 -17.56
CA ARG A 2 -0.29 5.25 -18.59
C ARG A 2 -1.59 6.07 -18.74
N PRO A 3 -1.54 7.24 -19.41
CA PRO A 3 -2.67 8.18 -19.46
C PRO A 3 -3.87 7.64 -20.25
N ASP A 4 -3.64 6.78 -21.25
CA ASP A 4 -4.68 6.22 -22.11
C ASP A 4 -5.29 4.91 -21.58
N SER A 5 -5.23 4.66 -20.27
CA SER A 5 -5.76 3.43 -19.66
C SER A 5 -7.29 3.37 -19.82
N SER A 6 -7.82 2.24 -20.29
CA SER A 6 -9.26 1.97 -20.40
C SER A 6 -9.66 0.74 -19.58
N LEU A 7 -10.97 0.60 -19.32
CA LEU A 7 -11.51 -0.57 -18.63
C LEU A 7 -11.27 -1.85 -19.44
N GLU A 8 -11.45 -1.77 -20.76
CA GLU A 8 -11.25 -2.88 -21.69
C GLU A 8 -9.79 -3.33 -21.69
N GLY A 9 -8.84 -2.39 -21.67
CA GLY A 9 -7.42 -2.69 -21.61
C GLY A 9 -7.02 -3.37 -20.30
N LEU A 10 -7.50 -2.88 -19.16
CA LEU A 10 -7.21 -3.46 -17.84
C LEU A 10 -7.89 -4.83 -17.63
N ALA A 11 -9.08 -5.02 -18.20
CA ALA A 11 -9.78 -6.30 -18.15
C ALA A 11 -9.01 -7.40 -18.89
N ALA A 12 -8.30 -7.05 -19.97
CA ALA A 12 -7.57 -7.98 -20.83
C ALA A 12 -6.15 -8.36 -20.33
N GLU A 13 -5.64 -7.73 -19.28
CA GLU A 13 -4.29 -8.02 -18.77
C GLU A 13 -4.19 -9.37 -18.03
N ASP A 14 -3.03 -10.02 -18.16
CA ASP A 14 -2.70 -11.27 -17.48
C ASP A 14 -2.66 -11.10 -15.96
N ARG A 15 -3.27 -12.05 -15.26
CA ARG A 15 -3.30 -12.13 -13.80
C ARG A 15 -2.07 -12.86 -13.26
N LEU A 16 -1.72 -12.57 -12.00
CA LEU A 16 -0.52 -13.10 -11.35
C LEU A 16 -0.68 -14.52 -10.75
N ASP A 17 -1.64 -15.33 -11.25
CA ASP A 17 -1.93 -16.69 -10.75
C ASP A 17 -0.69 -17.59 -10.71
N ALA A 18 0.17 -17.47 -11.74
CA ALA A 18 1.39 -18.27 -11.84
C ALA A 18 2.32 -18.04 -10.64
N VAL A 19 2.38 -16.82 -10.10
CA VAL A 19 3.26 -16.51 -8.96
C VAL A 19 2.75 -17.18 -7.68
N GLY A 20 1.44 -17.20 -7.45
CA GLY A 20 0.85 -17.88 -6.29
C GLY A 20 1.03 -19.40 -6.33
N GLN A 21 0.95 -19.98 -7.53
CA GLN A 21 1.14 -21.42 -7.76
C GLN A 21 2.62 -21.82 -7.74
N MET A 22 3.51 -20.96 -8.26
CA MET A 22 4.94 -21.19 -8.27
C MET A 22 5.51 -21.15 -6.84
N GLY A 23 5.69 -22.33 -6.24
CA GLY A 23 6.23 -22.49 -4.89
C GLY A 23 5.20 -22.75 -3.81
N GLY A 24 3.92 -22.94 -4.16
CA GLY A 24 2.86 -23.30 -3.20
C GLY A 24 2.48 -22.18 -2.23
N PHE A 25 2.69 -20.91 -2.61
CA PHE A 25 2.38 -19.78 -1.75
C PHE A 25 0.88 -19.66 -1.46
N ASP A 26 0.05 -20.02 -2.43
CA ASP A 26 -1.41 -20.11 -2.24
C ASP A 26 -1.75 -21.13 -1.15
N ASP A 27 -1.13 -22.31 -1.17
CA ASP A 27 -1.38 -23.36 -0.17
C ASP A 27 -0.98 -22.91 1.24
N VAL A 28 0.16 -22.24 1.37
CA VAL A 28 0.62 -21.67 2.66
C VAL A 28 -0.36 -20.62 3.18
N ALA A 29 -0.90 -19.77 2.30
CA ALA A 29 -1.90 -18.78 2.71
C ALA A 29 -3.21 -19.47 3.14
N LEU A 30 -3.67 -20.49 2.41
CA LEU A 30 -4.90 -21.23 2.71
C LEU A 30 -4.81 -22.09 3.98
N GLN A 31 -3.60 -22.49 4.40
CA GLN A 31 -3.40 -23.13 5.72
C GLN A 31 -3.80 -22.24 6.89
N LYS A 32 -3.61 -20.91 6.75
CA LYS A 32 -3.98 -19.94 7.79
C LYS A 32 -5.40 -19.43 7.60
N TYR A 33 -5.80 -19.22 6.35
CA TYR A 33 -7.10 -18.66 5.99
C TYR A 33 -7.96 -19.74 5.33
N HIS A 34 -8.95 -20.24 6.06
CA HIS A 34 -9.77 -21.39 5.65
C HIS A 34 -10.79 -21.03 4.56
N TYR A 35 -10.29 -20.65 3.38
CA TYR A 35 -11.07 -20.44 2.16
C TYR A 35 -10.81 -21.56 1.16
N GLU A 36 -11.68 -21.69 0.16
CA GLU A 36 -11.57 -22.74 -0.87
C GLU A 36 -10.47 -22.43 -1.90
N ARG A 37 -10.35 -21.16 -2.31
CA ARG A 37 -9.32 -20.73 -3.26
C ARG A 37 -9.01 -19.24 -3.13
N ILE A 38 -7.86 -18.85 -3.66
CA ILE A 38 -7.50 -17.45 -3.89
C ILE A 38 -7.93 -17.06 -5.30
N ASN A 39 -8.62 -15.92 -5.44
CA ASN A 39 -8.96 -15.34 -6.74
C ASN A 39 -7.94 -14.25 -7.07
N HIS A 40 -6.98 -14.54 -7.96
CA HIS A 40 -5.94 -13.57 -8.32
C HIS A 40 -6.50 -12.51 -9.28
N VAL A 41 -6.98 -11.41 -8.71
CA VAL A 41 -7.52 -10.28 -9.47
C VAL A 41 -6.46 -9.24 -9.86
N HIS A 42 -5.24 -9.37 -9.33
CA HIS A 42 -4.18 -8.39 -9.54
C HIS A 42 -3.39 -8.63 -10.83
N THR A 43 -3.02 -7.55 -11.49
CA THR A 43 -2.20 -7.47 -12.71
C THR A 43 -1.15 -6.38 -12.58
N GLY A 44 -0.27 -6.26 -13.58
CA GLY A 44 0.63 -5.11 -13.69
C GLY A 44 -0.09 -3.77 -13.82
N GLY A 45 -1.34 -3.74 -14.31
CA GLY A 45 -2.23 -2.57 -14.44
C GLY A 45 -2.75 -2.00 -13.13
N ASN A 46 -3.10 -2.87 -12.19
CA ASN A 46 -3.68 -2.50 -10.90
C ASN A 46 -2.71 -2.69 -9.72
N SER A 47 -1.47 -3.07 -10.00
CA SER A 47 -0.37 -3.12 -9.03
C SER A 47 0.57 -1.93 -9.24
N SER A 48 1.31 -1.56 -8.20
CA SER A 48 2.34 -0.53 -8.30
C SER A 48 3.44 -0.95 -9.27
N GLY A 49 3.83 -0.06 -10.19
CA GLY A 49 4.98 -0.30 -11.06
C GLY A 49 6.31 -0.23 -10.31
N ILE A 50 7.26 -1.06 -10.71
CA ILE A 50 8.66 -0.94 -10.29
C ILE A 50 9.27 0.29 -10.97
N VAL A 51 9.76 1.23 -10.17
CA VAL A 51 10.36 2.49 -10.64
C VAL A 51 11.57 2.86 -9.79
N ASP A 52 12.54 3.54 -10.40
CA ASP A 52 13.67 4.13 -9.69
C ASP A 52 13.31 5.55 -9.23
N GLY A 53 13.69 5.91 -7.99
CA GLY A 53 13.45 7.25 -7.46
C GLY A 53 13.99 7.45 -6.03
N ALA A 54 14.17 8.71 -5.64
CA ALA A 54 14.54 9.11 -4.29
C ALA A 54 13.72 10.34 -3.84
N ALA A 55 13.45 10.45 -2.54
CA ALA A 55 12.73 11.57 -1.95
C ALA A 55 13.26 11.90 -0.54
N LEU A 56 13.09 13.15 -0.09
CA LEU A 56 13.46 13.62 1.25
C LEU A 56 12.35 14.47 1.85
N VAL A 57 12.02 14.24 3.13
CA VAL A 57 11.06 15.03 3.90
C VAL A 57 11.73 15.50 5.19
N LEU A 58 11.72 16.81 5.41
CA LEU A 58 12.21 17.41 6.65
C LEU A 58 11.07 17.46 7.68
N VAL A 59 11.23 16.72 8.77
CA VAL A 59 10.31 16.72 9.92
C VAL A 59 11.04 17.29 11.14
N GLY A 60 10.39 18.19 11.86
CA GLY A 60 10.97 18.84 13.03
C GLY A 60 9.91 19.28 14.02
N SER A 61 10.34 19.53 15.26
CA SER A 61 9.47 20.13 16.27
C SER A 61 9.25 21.61 16.00
N GLU A 62 8.19 22.18 16.58
CA GLU A 62 7.93 23.62 16.51
C GLU A 62 9.13 24.44 17.02
N LYS A 63 9.76 24.00 18.11
CA LYS A 63 10.97 24.63 18.65
C LYS A 63 12.13 24.65 17.65
N ALA A 64 12.36 23.53 16.95
CA ALA A 64 13.41 23.46 15.93
C ALA A 64 13.09 24.33 14.70
N GLY A 65 11.79 24.46 14.37
CA GLY A 65 11.30 25.42 13.40
C GLY A 65 11.61 26.86 13.82
N GLN A 66 11.21 27.26 15.03
CA GLN A 66 11.47 28.62 15.53
C GLN A 66 12.98 28.97 15.55
N SER A 67 13.86 28.01 15.88
CA SER A 67 15.32 28.26 15.91
C SER A 67 15.97 28.39 14.54
N GLN A 68 15.44 27.73 13.51
CA GLN A 68 16.00 27.71 12.15
C GLN A 68 15.19 28.57 11.16
N ASN A 69 14.07 29.14 11.63
CA ASN A 69 13.12 29.96 10.88
C ASN A 69 12.57 29.38 9.55
N PRO A 70 12.29 28.06 9.39
CA PRO A 70 11.53 27.58 8.24
C PRO A 70 10.02 27.78 8.47
N THR A 71 9.27 28.11 7.41
CA THR A 71 7.81 28.15 7.47
C THR A 71 7.24 26.73 7.47
N PRO A 72 6.43 26.32 8.47
CA PRO A 72 5.85 24.98 8.51
C PRO A 72 4.84 24.77 7.38
N ARG A 73 4.85 23.58 6.76
CA ARG A 73 3.98 23.24 5.61
C ARG A 73 2.77 22.38 5.99
N ALA A 74 2.92 21.53 7.00
CA ALA A 74 1.88 20.65 7.53
C ALA A 74 2.24 20.24 8.96
N SER A 75 1.26 19.86 9.77
CA SER A 75 1.45 19.25 11.08
C SER A 75 0.98 17.79 11.07
N TRP A 76 1.64 16.94 11.86
CA TRP A 76 1.17 15.57 12.07
C TRP A 76 -0.03 15.60 13.03
N PRO A 77 -1.22 15.13 12.61
CA PRO A 77 -2.36 15.07 13.51
C PRO A 77 -2.11 14.04 14.62
N PRO A 78 -2.71 14.20 15.81
CA PRO A 78 -2.65 13.16 16.83
C PRO A 78 -3.23 11.84 16.27
N PRO A 79 -2.70 10.69 16.70
CA PRO A 79 -3.30 9.41 16.33
C PRO A 79 -4.76 9.39 16.80
N PRO A 80 -5.65 8.65 16.10
CA PRO A 80 -7.00 8.45 16.59
C PRO A 80 -6.95 7.88 18.01
N ALA A 81 -7.90 8.28 18.86
CA ALA A 81 -8.01 7.75 20.21
C ALA A 81 -8.09 6.22 20.14
N ALA A 82 -7.24 5.53 20.91
CA ALA A 82 -7.31 4.08 21.00
C ALA A 82 -8.72 3.68 21.44
N PRO A 83 -9.32 2.63 20.86
CA PRO A 83 -10.59 2.12 21.36
C PRO A 83 -10.41 1.78 22.84
N THR A 84 -11.24 2.36 23.70
CA THR A 84 -11.27 1.99 25.12
C THR A 84 -11.61 0.51 25.20
N PRO A 85 -10.85 -0.33 25.93
CA PRO A 85 -11.23 -1.72 26.09
C PRO A 85 -12.63 -1.76 26.69
N SER A 86 -13.58 -2.36 25.97
CA SER A 86 -14.90 -2.65 26.51
C SER A 86 -14.69 -3.52 27.74
N SER A 87 -15.08 -3.04 28.92
CA SER A 87 -15.09 -3.86 30.12
C SER A 87 -15.95 -5.09 29.84
N CYS A 88 -15.34 -6.28 29.85
CA CYS A 88 -16.08 -7.52 30.07
C CYS A 88 -16.72 -7.50 31.46
#